data_AF-X0T4S4-F1
#
_entry.id   AF-X0T4S4-F1
#
_cell.length_a   1.000
_cell.length_b   1.000
_cell.length_c   1.000
_cell.angle_alpha   90.00
_cell.angle_beta   90.00
_cell.angle_gamma   90.00
#
_symmetry.space_group_name_H-M   'P 1'
#
loop_
_entity.id
_entity.type
_entity.pdbx_description
1 polymer ?
#
loop_
_entity_poly.entity_id
_entity_poly.type
_entity_poly.pdbx_seq_one_letter_code
_entity_poly.pdbx_strand_id
1 'polypeptide(L)'
;YTLTVTNGTGGGSYEEDDVAGISADPPASGKAFATWVGDIAYVADQLAAETTVTMPADDVAVTAAYVSAYTLTVNSGSGDGQYTAGTVVNVDADAPGTNLQFDAWTGDTGGIADVDAASTTITMSATDAEITATYRAVLPGDVNGDGFVGGTDLDFILGDWGHSGTEIIYPAADINNDGFVGGTDLDYVLSDWGKSG
;
A
#
# COMPACT_ATOMS: atom_id res chain seq x y z
N TYR A 1 -5.90 -34.78 31.07
CA TYR A 1 -5.46 -35.22 29.75
C TYR A 1 -4.26 -34.38 29.30
N THR A 2 -3.47 -34.88 28.37
CA THR A 2 -2.22 -34.25 27.91
C THR A 2 -2.49 -33.49 26.63
N LEU A 3 -2.12 -32.21 26.61
CA LEU A 3 -2.04 -31.39 25.39
C LEU A 3 -0.59 -31.38 24.89
N THR A 4 -0.36 -31.95 23.72
CA THR A 4 0.92 -31.89 23.01
C THR A 4 0.84 -30.81 21.94
N VAL A 5 1.70 -29.80 22.05
CA VAL A 5 1.84 -28.73 21.05
C VAL A 5 3.22 -28.88 20.38
N THR A 6 3.22 -29.11 19.07
CA THR A 6 4.45 -29.21 18.26
C THR A 6 4.66 -27.94 17.44
N ASN A 7 5.90 -27.43 17.40
CA ASN A 7 6.26 -26.13 16.81
C ASN A 7 5.47 -24.96 17.42
N GLY A 8 5.23 -25.02 18.72
CA GLY A 8 4.52 -24.01 19.48
C GLY A 8 4.62 -24.24 20.97
N THR A 9 3.95 -23.38 21.72
CA THR A 9 3.89 -23.38 23.18
C THR A 9 2.45 -23.55 23.68
N GLY A 10 2.28 -23.82 24.98
CA GLY A 10 0.96 -24.06 25.59
C GLY A 10 0.60 -25.53 25.80
N GLY A 11 1.53 -26.45 25.57
CA GLY A 11 1.37 -27.87 25.93
C GLY A 11 1.48 -28.12 27.43
N GLY A 12 0.89 -29.22 27.91
CA GLY A 12 0.88 -29.56 29.33
C GLY A 12 -0.21 -30.56 29.71
N SER A 13 -0.44 -30.70 31.01
CA SER A 13 -1.55 -31.49 31.56
C SER A 13 -2.69 -30.59 31.98
N TYR A 14 -3.90 -30.93 31.57
CA TYR A 14 -5.12 -30.16 31.79
C TYR A 14 -6.28 -31.06 32.23
N GLU A 15 -7.28 -30.51 32.90
CA GLU A 15 -8.54 -31.19 33.19
C GLU A 15 -9.47 -31.17 31.95
N GLU A 16 -10.57 -31.92 32.00
CA GLU A 16 -11.62 -31.82 30.97
C GLU A 16 -12.23 -30.41 31.00
N ASP A 17 -12.61 -29.88 29.84
CA ASP A 17 -13.18 -28.55 29.63
C ASP A 17 -12.25 -27.37 29.93
N ASP A 18 -11.00 -27.60 30.36
CA ASP A 18 -10.00 -26.55 30.49
C ASP A 18 -9.73 -25.88 29.13
N VAL A 19 -9.58 -24.55 29.16
CA VAL A 19 -9.22 -23.76 27.97
C VAL A 19 -7.74 -23.37 28.05
N ALA A 20 -6.92 -24.03 27.24
CA ALA A 20 -5.48 -23.80 27.17
C ALA A 20 -5.13 -22.82 26.03
N GLY A 21 -4.39 -21.75 26.33
CA GLY A 21 -3.83 -20.87 25.31
C GLY A 21 -2.62 -21.54 24.64
N ILE A 22 -2.61 -21.55 23.30
CA ILE A 22 -1.49 -22.04 22.49
C ILE A 22 -0.98 -20.94 21.56
N SER A 23 0.32 -20.93 21.31
CA SER A 23 0.97 -19.98 20.42
C SER A 23 1.97 -20.71 19.53
N ALA A 24 1.88 -20.49 18.22
CA ALA A 24 2.82 -21.05 17.25
C ALA A 24 4.21 -20.44 17.43
N ASP A 25 5.26 -21.24 17.29
CA ASP A 25 6.63 -20.72 17.32
C ASP A 25 6.85 -19.71 16.18
N PRO A 26 7.78 -18.76 16.34
CA PRO A 26 8.14 -17.87 15.24
C PRO A 26 8.56 -18.68 14.00
N PRO A 27 8.02 -18.38 12.80
CA PRO A 27 8.37 -19.10 11.60
C PRO A 27 9.85 -18.92 11.26
N ALA A 28 10.45 -19.95 10.64
CA ALA A 28 11.76 -19.79 10.00
C ALA A 28 11.71 -18.72 8.89
N SER A 29 12.86 -18.13 8.54
CA SER A 29 12.93 -17.12 7.47
C SER A 29 12.31 -17.64 6.16
N GLY A 30 11.46 -16.83 5.54
CA GLY A 30 10.71 -17.19 4.32
C GLY A 30 9.53 -18.12 4.56
N LYS A 31 9.05 -18.24 5.81
CA LYS A 31 7.83 -18.97 6.17
C LYS A 31 6.86 -18.06 6.92
N ALA A 32 5.58 -18.40 6.82
CA ALA A 32 4.53 -17.81 7.65
C ALA A 32 3.68 -18.93 8.26
N PHE A 33 3.12 -18.67 9.44
CA PHE A 33 2.12 -19.55 10.03
C PHE A 33 0.95 -19.70 9.04
N ALA A 34 0.56 -20.95 8.79
CA ALA A 34 -0.54 -21.26 7.90
C ALA A 34 -1.77 -21.68 8.70
N THR A 35 -1.60 -22.70 9.55
CA THR A 35 -2.70 -23.29 10.29
C THR A 35 -2.21 -24.25 11.36
N TRP A 36 -3.03 -24.55 12.37
CA TRP A 36 -2.85 -25.71 13.25
C TRP A 36 -3.29 -27.00 12.56
N VAL A 37 -2.63 -28.14 12.76
CA VAL A 37 -3.05 -29.46 12.23
C VAL A 37 -3.02 -30.52 13.34
N GLY A 38 -3.68 -31.66 13.12
CA GLY A 38 -3.86 -32.72 14.13
C GLY A 38 -5.28 -32.73 14.67
N ASP A 39 -5.44 -32.74 15.99
CA ASP A 39 -6.73 -32.77 16.69
C ASP A 39 -7.40 -31.38 16.74
N ILE A 40 -7.62 -30.80 15.55
CA ILE A 40 -8.10 -29.43 15.36
C ILE A 40 -9.57 -29.21 15.75
N ALA A 41 -10.33 -30.28 16.01
CA ALA A 41 -11.73 -30.18 16.42
C ALA A 41 -11.93 -29.37 17.72
N TYR A 42 -10.87 -29.23 18.51
CA TYR A 42 -10.85 -28.56 19.80
C TYR A 42 -10.18 -27.18 19.76
N VAL A 43 -9.64 -26.77 18.61
CA VAL A 43 -8.96 -25.49 18.41
C VAL A 43 -9.99 -24.42 18.05
N ALA A 44 -10.05 -23.32 18.80
CA ALA A 44 -11.03 -22.27 18.61
C ALA A 44 -10.91 -21.56 17.25
N ASP A 45 -9.68 -21.26 16.85
CA ASP A 45 -9.36 -20.72 15.52
C ASP A 45 -8.09 -21.38 14.99
N GLN A 46 -8.24 -22.22 13.98
CA GLN A 46 -7.15 -22.96 13.35
C GLN A 46 -6.24 -22.07 12.50
N LEU A 47 -6.69 -20.87 12.11
CA LEU A 47 -5.98 -19.92 11.25
C LEU A 47 -5.30 -18.80 12.04
N ALA A 48 -5.53 -18.73 13.35
CA ALA A 48 -4.82 -17.82 14.25
C ALA A 48 -3.57 -18.49 14.85
N ALA A 49 -2.41 -17.83 14.69
CA ALA A 49 -1.15 -18.30 15.27
C ALA A 49 -1.19 -18.34 16.80
N GLU A 50 -1.98 -17.47 17.41
CA GLU A 50 -2.34 -17.49 18.83
C GLU A 50 -3.82 -17.81 18.97
N THR A 51 -4.14 -18.88 19.69
CA THR A 51 -5.51 -19.39 19.80
C THR A 51 -5.67 -20.19 21.09
N THR A 52 -6.82 -20.83 21.27
CA THR A 52 -7.10 -21.67 22.44
C THR A 52 -7.55 -23.07 22.04
N VAL A 53 -7.23 -24.05 22.88
CA VAL A 53 -7.72 -25.43 22.80
C VAL A 53 -8.66 -25.68 23.98
N THR A 54 -9.86 -26.21 23.72
CA THR A 54 -10.76 -26.69 24.77
C THR A 54 -10.52 -28.18 24.98
N MET A 55 -10.07 -28.57 26.17
CA MET A 55 -9.62 -29.94 26.42
C MET A 55 -10.78 -30.93 26.52
N PRO A 56 -10.80 -32.01 25.70
CA PRO A 56 -11.77 -33.09 25.84
C PRO A 56 -11.36 -34.07 26.95
N ALA A 57 -12.20 -35.08 27.17
CA ALA A 57 -11.87 -36.26 27.97
C ALA A 57 -10.87 -37.23 27.30
N ASP A 58 -9.90 -36.71 26.54
CA ASP A 58 -8.87 -37.46 25.84
C ASP A 58 -7.61 -36.61 25.64
N ASP A 59 -6.48 -37.25 25.34
CA ASP A 59 -5.25 -36.53 24.97
C ASP A 59 -5.42 -35.83 23.62
N VAL A 60 -4.80 -34.66 23.46
CA VAL A 60 -4.89 -33.81 22.27
C VAL A 60 -3.49 -33.54 21.73
N ALA A 61 -3.29 -33.72 20.43
CA ALA A 61 -2.06 -33.36 19.75
C ALA A 61 -2.31 -32.38 18.60
N VAL A 62 -1.71 -31.20 18.69
CA VAL A 62 -1.75 -30.18 17.65
C VAL A 62 -0.33 -29.78 17.22
N THR A 63 -0.19 -29.43 15.95
CA THR A 63 1.08 -28.99 15.36
C THR A 63 0.87 -27.69 14.58
N ALA A 64 1.70 -26.68 14.79
CA ALA A 64 1.70 -25.50 13.93
C ALA A 64 2.34 -25.86 12.58
N ALA A 65 1.60 -25.63 11.50
CA ALA A 65 2.04 -25.81 10.13
C ALA A 65 2.35 -24.46 9.49
N TYR A 66 3.42 -24.43 8.70
CA TYR A 66 3.95 -23.23 8.06
C TYR A 66 4.05 -23.40 6.55
N VAL A 67 3.78 -22.33 5.80
CA VAL A 67 3.91 -22.29 4.34
C VAL A 67 4.95 -21.27 3.92
N SER A 68 5.39 -21.33 2.66
CA SER A 68 6.31 -20.33 2.12
C SER A 68 5.68 -18.94 2.12
N ALA A 69 6.48 -17.97 2.58
CA ALA A 69 6.18 -16.56 2.52
C ALA A 69 7.24 -15.84 1.69
N TYR A 70 6.84 -14.77 1.05
CA TYR A 70 7.61 -13.99 0.11
C TYR A 70 7.61 -12.53 0.55
N THR A 71 8.75 -11.88 0.38
CA THR A 71 8.96 -10.51 0.82
C THR A 71 8.43 -9.55 -0.24
N LEU A 72 7.57 -8.63 0.17
CA LEU A 72 7.22 -7.44 -0.59
C LEU A 72 8.00 -6.26 -0.04
N THR A 73 8.83 -5.66 -0.87
CA THR A 73 9.50 -4.39 -0.58
C THR A 73 8.78 -3.28 -1.32
N VAL A 74 8.31 -2.27 -0.58
CA VAL A 74 7.66 -1.08 -1.15
C VAL A 74 8.55 0.12 -0.87
N ASN A 75 9.14 0.69 -1.93
CA ASN A 75 9.95 1.90 -1.83
C ASN A 75 9.09 3.15 -2.06
N SER A 76 9.28 4.17 -1.20
CA SER A 76 8.50 5.42 -1.20
C SER A 76 6.98 5.20 -1.06
N GLY A 77 6.62 4.20 -0.25
CA GLY A 77 5.24 3.84 0.04
C GLY A 77 5.16 2.85 1.20
N SER A 78 3.98 2.28 1.39
CA SER A 78 3.65 1.35 2.46
C SER A 78 2.99 0.07 1.92
N GLY A 79 2.93 -0.96 2.78
CA GLY A 79 2.41 -2.29 2.44
C GLY A 79 3.51 -3.35 2.32
N ASP A 80 4.76 -3.01 2.64
CA ASP A 80 5.86 -3.96 2.75
C ASP A 80 5.59 -5.04 3.82
N GLY A 81 6.24 -6.19 3.69
CA GLY A 81 6.09 -7.30 4.64
C GLY A 81 6.36 -8.67 4.04
N GLN A 82 6.03 -9.71 4.80
CA GLN A 82 6.08 -11.10 4.34
C GLN A 82 4.67 -11.64 4.15
N TYR A 83 4.40 -12.16 2.95
CA TYR A 83 3.07 -12.60 2.54
C TYR A 83 3.13 -13.97 1.87
N THR A 84 2.07 -14.75 2.02
CA THR A 84 1.91 -15.99 1.25
C THR A 84 1.46 -15.66 -0.18
N ALA A 85 1.81 -16.53 -1.14
CA ALA A 85 1.39 -16.35 -2.53
C ALA A 85 -0.15 -16.30 -2.65
N GLY A 86 -0.64 -15.37 -3.46
CA GLY A 86 -2.07 -15.10 -3.66
C GLY A 86 -2.67 -14.10 -2.66
N THR A 87 -1.91 -13.67 -1.65
CA THR A 87 -2.37 -12.59 -0.74
C THR A 87 -2.53 -11.29 -1.53
N VAL A 88 -3.66 -10.61 -1.35
CA VAL A 88 -3.90 -9.27 -1.89
C VAL A 88 -3.53 -8.26 -0.81
N VAL A 89 -2.55 -7.42 -1.10
CA VAL A 89 -1.98 -6.44 -0.18
C VAL A 89 -2.34 -5.05 -0.68
N ASN A 90 -2.86 -4.19 0.21
CA ASN A 90 -3.02 -2.78 -0.08
C ASN A 90 -1.64 -2.12 -0.05
N VAL A 91 -1.33 -1.33 -1.08
CA VAL A 91 -0.12 -0.53 -1.13
C VAL A 91 -0.50 0.91 -1.40
N ASP A 92 0.14 1.80 -0.65
CA ASP A 92 -0.10 3.24 -0.71
C ASP A 92 1.24 3.94 -0.92
N ALA A 93 1.33 4.80 -1.92
CA ALA A 93 2.47 5.67 -2.15
C ALA A 93 2.55 6.71 -1.02
N ASP A 94 3.77 7.07 -0.63
CA ASP A 94 3.99 8.14 0.32
C ASP A 94 3.41 9.47 -0.20
N ALA A 95 3.09 10.38 0.72
CA ALA A 95 2.66 11.71 0.32
C ALA A 95 3.77 12.39 -0.52
N PRO A 96 3.44 12.95 -1.70
CA PRO A 96 4.44 13.60 -2.53
C PRO A 96 5.02 14.82 -1.82
N GLY A 97 6.30 15.11 -2.08
CA GLY A 97 6.92 16.37 -1.66
C GLY A 97 6.30 17.58 -2.36
N THR A 98 6.69 18.79 -1.94
CA THR A 98 6.23 20.04 -2.56
C THR A 98 6.52 20.04 -4.07
N ASN A 99 5.51 20.42 -4.86
CA ASN A 99 5.56 20.46 -6.33
C ASN A 99 5.86 19.10 -6.98
N LEU A 100 5.54 18.00 -6.30
CA LEU A 100 5.52 16.67 -6.89
C LEU A 100 4.10 16.12 -6.85
N GLN A 101 3.81 15.21 -7.76
CA GLN A 101 2.67 14.32 -7.68
C GLN A 101 3.10 12.89 -7.93
N PHE A 102 2.33 11.94 -7.40
CA PHE A 102 2.47 10.54 -7.78
C PHE A 102 2.40 10.41 -9.31
N ASP A 103 3.32 9.63 -9.85
CA ASP A 103 3.41 9.34 -11.27
C ASP A 103 2.93 7.92 -11.56
N ALA A 104 3.68 6.91 -11.09
CA ALA A 104 3.31 5.50 -11.25
C ALA A 104 4.03 4.59 -10.25
N TRP A 105 3.58 3.34 -10.16
CA TRP A 105 4.34 2.24 -9.59
C TRP A 105 5.27 1.63 -10.64
N THR A 106 6.51 1.34 -10.25
CA THR A 106 7.53 0.71 -11.10
C THR A 106 8.19 -0.48 -10.39
N GLY A 107 8.97 -1.28 -11.11
CA GLY A 107 9.58 -2.53 -10.59
C GLY A 107 8.73 -3.75 -10.94
N ASP A 108 8.50 -4.64 -9.96
CA ASP A 108 7.74 -5.89 -10.12
C ASP A 108 6.22 -5.65 -10.13
N THR A 109 5.75 -4.90 -11.13
CA THR A 109 4.36 -4.42 -11.22
C THR A 109 3.35 -5.45 -11.73
N GLY A 110 3.78 -6.67 -12.07
CA GLY A 110 2.93 -7.68 -12.71
C GLY A 110 1.71 -8.14 -11.90
N GLY A 111 1.69 -7.89 -10.58
CA GLY A 111 0.56 -8.17 -9.70
C GLY A 111 -0.24 -6.95 -9.24
N ILE A 112 0.12 -5.74 -9.68
CA ILE A 112 -0.54 -4.49 -9.27
C ILE A 112 -1.84 -4.30 -10.05
N ALA A 113 -2.92 -3.92 -9.36
CA ALA A 113 -4.24 -3.73 -9.96
C ALA A 113 -4.32 -2.48 -10.85
N ASP A 114 -3.74 -1.37 -10.39
CA ASP A 114 -3.61 -0.12 -11.13
C ASP A 114 -2.27 0.52 -10.77
N VAL A 115 -1.37 0.63 -11.75
CA VAL A 115 -0.03 1.20 -11.57
C VAL A 115 -0.04 2.72 -11.54
N ASP A 116 -1.10 3.36 -12.04
CA ASP A 116 -1.25 4.81 -12.12
C ASP A 116 -2.07 5.38 -10.94
N ALA A 117 -2.48 4.51 -10.00
CA ALA A 117 -3.15 4.88 -8.76
C ALA A 117 -2.17 4.86 -7.56
N ALA A 118 -2.04 6.01 -6.89
CA ALA A 118 -1.20 6.15 -5.69
C ALA A 118 -1.59 5.17 -4.56
N SER A 119 -2.89 4.87 -4.44
CA SER A 119 -3.45 3.84 -3.56
C SER A 119 -4.00 2.70 -4.41
N THR A 120 -3.45 1.50 -4.27
CA THR A 120 -3.78 0.36 -5.12
C THR A 120 -3.58 -0.95 -4.36
N THR A 121 -3.69 -2.08 -5.04
CA THR A 121 -3.42 -3.41 -4.47
C THR A 121 -2.42 -4.17 -5.30
N ILE A 122 -1.60 -5.01 -4.66
CA ILE A 122 -0.75 -5.99 -5.32
C ILE A 122 -1.15 -7.41 -4.89
N THR A 123 -1.28 -8.32 -5.86
CA THR A 123 -1.43 -9.75 -5.60
C THR A 123 -0.06 -10.40 -5.55
N MET A 124 0.31 -10.94 -4.39
CA MET A 124 1.62 -11.53 -4.16
C MET A 124 1.84 -12.79 -4.99
N SER A 125 2.95 -12.83 -5.72
CA SER A 125 3.40 -14.01 -6.47
C SER A 125 4.18 -14.98 -5.57
N ALA A 126 4.52 -16.15 -6.11
CA ALA A 126 5.36 -17.14 -5.43
C ALA A 126 6.88 -16.81 -5.50
N THR A 127 7.21 -15.52 -5.44
CA THR A 127 8.56 -14.94 -5.47
C THR A 127 8.54 -13.64 -4.69
N ASP A 128 9.70 -13.23 -4.16
CA ASP A 128 9.85 -11.88 -3.62
C ASP A 128 9.57 -10.83 -4.71
N ALA A 129 9.08 -9.66 -4.31
CA ALA A 129 8.73 -8.56 -5.20
C ALA A 129 9.24 -7.23 -4.64
N GLU A 130 9.77 -6.39 -5.52
CA GLU A 130 10.17 -5.03 -5.17
C GLU A 130 9.47 -4.02 -6.09
N ILE A 131 8.72 -3.10 -5.48
CA ILE A 131 8.02 -2.04 -6.20
C ILE A 131 8.44 -0.67 -5.65
N THR A 132 8.36 0.35 -6.50
CA THR A 132 8.74 1.72 -6.15
C THR A 132 7.69 2.69 -6.65
N ALA A 133 7.15 3.54 -5.76
CA ALA A 133 6.34 4.69 -6.16
C ALA A 133 7.26 5.76 -6.75
N THR A 134 6.96 6.20 -7.97
CA THR A 134 7.64 7.31 -8.64
C THR A 134 6.80 8.57 -8.57
N TYR A 135 7.48 9.70 -8.67
CA TYR A 135 6.87 11.03 -8.60
C TYR A 135 7.43 11.88 -9.72
N ARG A 136 6.56 12.71 -10.29
CA ARG A 136 6.94 13.69 -11.31
C ARG A 136 6.72 15.10 -10.80
N ALA A 137 7.46 16.05 -11.37
CA ALA A 137 7.27 17.45 -11.07
C ALA A 137 5.89 17.92 -11.51
N VAL A 138 5.27 18.74 -10.67
CA VAL A 138 4.10 19.55 -11.02
C VAL A 138 4.60 20.98 -11.13
N LEU A 139 4.38 21.57 -12.29
CA LEU A 139 4.65 22.97 -12.56
C LEU A 139 3.29 23.66 -12.67
N PRO A 140 2.77 24.31 -11.62
CA PRO A 140 1.54 25.08 -11.74
C PRO A 140 1.57 26.12 -12.87
N GLY A 141 2.76 26.61 -13.23
CA GLY A 141 2.95 27.48 -14.39
C GLY A 141 2.85 26.80 -15.76
N ASP A 142 2.81 25.48 -15.84
CA ASP A 142 2.63 24.72 -17.09
C ASP A 142 1.12 24.64 -17.40
N VAL A 143 0.61 25.74 -17.91
CA VAL A 143 -0.83 25.97 -18.14
C VAL A 143 -1.33 25.10 -19.29
N ASN A 144 -0.48 24.82 -20.28
CA ASN A 144 -0.84 24.03 -21.45
C ASN A 144 -0.57 22.52 -21.29
N GLY A 145 0.15 22.11 -20.24
CA GLY A 145 0.47 20.72 -19.92
C GLY A 145 1.51 20.10 -20.85
N ASP A 146 2.37 20.88 -21.49
CA ASP A 146 3.40 20.40 -22.42
C ASP A 146 4.71 19.98 -21.72
N GLY A 147 4.76 20.13 -20.40
CA GLY A 147 5.91 19.79 -19.56
C GLY A 147 6.96 20.88 -19.51
N PHE A 148 6.71 22.08 -20.04
CA PHE A 148 7.65 23.21 -20.02
C PHE A 148 6.95 24.56 -19.86
N VAL A 149 7.36 25.33 -18.85
CA VAL A 149 6.77 26.66 -18.61
C VAL A 149 7.47 27.73 -19.44
N GLY A 150 6.75 28.33 -20.38
CA GLY A 150 7.30 29.36 -21.27
C GLY A 150 6.27 30.27 -21.92
N GLY A 151 6.61 30.75 -23.12
CA GLY A 151 5.83 31.75 -23.85
C GLY A 151 4.40 31.29 -24.14
N THR A 152 4.21 30.01 -24.41
CA THR A 152 2.88 29.44 -24.68
C THR A 152 1.98 29.50 -23.45
N ASP A 153 2.50 29.21 -22.26
CA ASP A 153 1.73 29.29 -21.00
C ASP A 153 1.36 30.74 -20.66
N LEU A 154 2.30 31.65 -20.88
CA LEU A 154 2.03 33.08 -20.76
C LEU A 154 0.93 33.54 -21.73
N ASP A 155 0.92 33.03 -22.95
CA ASP A 155 -0.13 33.36 -23.93
C ASP A 155 -1.53 32.93 -23.43
N PHE A 156 -1.64 31.81 -22.69
CA PHE A 156 -2.90 31.41 -22.05
C PHE A 156 -3.33 32.39 -20.95
N ILE A 157 -2.41 32.78 -20.06
CA ILE A 157 -2.71 33.79 -19.02
C ILE A 157 -3.14 35.12 -19.64
N LEU A 158 -2.43 35.58 -20.66
CA LEU A 158 -2.74 36.85 -21.32
C LEU A 158 -4.02 36.78 -22.15
N GLY A 159 -4.39 35.60 -22.65
CA GLY A 159 -5.63 35.36 -23.39
C GLY A 159 -6.90 35.58 -22.55
N ASP A 160 -6.84 35.25 -21.25
CA ASP A 160 -7.94 35.45 -20.30
C ASP A 160 -7.68 36.56 -19.28
N TRP A 161 -6.66 37.39 -19.46
CA TRP A 161 -6.29 38.41 -18.50
C TRP A 161 -7.44 39.35 -18.15
N GLY A 162 -7.82 39.39 -16.88
CA GLY A 162 -8.92 40.19 -16.37
C GLY A 162 -10.31 39.57 -16.54
N HIS A 163 -10.42 38.36 -17.11
CA HIS A 163 -11.67 37.61 -17.16
C HIS A 163 -11.98 36.97 -15.81
N SER A 164 -13.28 36.82 -15.52
CA SER A 164 -13.77 36.21 -14.27
C SER A 164 -14.95 35.27 -14.50
N GLY A 165 -15.08 34.27 -13.64
CA GLY A 165 -16.21 33.34 -13.66
C GLY A 165 -16.45 32.73 -15.04
N THR A 166 -17.61 32.99 -15.64
CA THR A 166 -17.97 32.42 -16.95
C THR A 166 -17.30 33.10 -18.15
N GLU A 167 -16.56 34.19 -17.94
CA GLU A 167 -15.81 34.87 -19.01
C GLU A 167 -14.49 34.16 -19.34
N ILE A 168 -13.98 33.34 -18.42
CA ILE A 168 -12.73 32.59 -18.59
C ILE A 168 -12.93 31.52 -19.68
N ILE A 169 -12.15 31.60 -20.76
CA ILE A 169 -12.23 30.68 -21.90
C ILE A 169 -11.37 29.44 -21.66
N TYR A 170 -10.22 29.62 -20.99
CA TYR A 170 -9.25 28.61 -20.62
C TYR A 170 -9.25 28.46 -19.09
N PRO A 171 -9.99 27.49 -18.53
CA PRO A 171 -10.07 27.32 -17.09
C PRO A 171 -8.71 27.13 -16.40
N ALA A 172 -7.72 26.58 -17.10
CA ALA A 172 -6.36 26.41 -16.58
C ALA A 172 -5.60 27.74 -16.40
N ALA A 173 -6.06 28.84 -16.99
CA ALA A 173 -5.46 30.16 -16.80
C ALA A 173 -5.76 30.75 -15.41
N ASP A 174 -6.82 30.28 -14.74
CA ASP A 174 -7.10 30.54 -13.32
C ASP A 174 -6.40 29.48 -12.47
N ILE A 175 -5.09 29.63 -12.33
CA ILE A 175 -4.20 28.62 -11.73
C ILE A 175 -4.50 28.48 -10.23
N ASN A 176 -4.79 29.59 -9.55
CA ASN A 176 -5.07 29.59 -8.12
C ASN A 176 -6.53 29.23 -7.76
N ASN A 177 -7.40 29.10 -8.77
CA ASN A 177 -8.83 28.82 -8.67
C ASN A 177 -9.59 29.85 -7.81
N ASP A 178 -9.22 31.13 -7.87
CA ASP A 178 -9.93 32.20 -7.18
C ASP A 178 -11.09 32.80 -8.00
N GLY A 179 -11.25 32.35 -9.24
CA GLY A 179 -12.31 32.75 -10.16
C GLY A 179 -11.97 33.97 -11.02
N PHE A 180 -10.72 34.45 -10.99
CA PHE A 180 -10.25 35.62 -11.74
C PHE A 180 -8.82 35.42 -12.26
N VAL A 181 -8.61 35.55 -13.57
CA VAL A 181 -7.26 35.47 -14.16
C VAL A 181 -6.55 36.81 -14.04
N GLY A 182 -5.47 36.87 -13.27
CA GLY A 182 -4.74 38.11 -13.03
C GLY A 182 -3.30 37.94 -12.57
N GLY A 183 -2.83 38.91 -11.78
CA GLY A 183 -1.43 38.97 -11.36
C GLY A 183 -0.96 37.75 -10.56
N THR A 184 -1.85 37.15 -9.78
CA THR A 184 -1.51 35.95 -8.99
C THR A 184 -1.32 34.72 -9.86
N ASP A 185 -2.08 34.55 -10.94
CA ASP A 185 -1.88 33.46 -11.91
C ASP A 185 -0.60 33.67 -12.71
N LEU A 186 -0.34 34.91 -13.15
CA LEU A 186 0.93 35.24 -13.78
C LEU A 186 2.12 34.96 -12.88
N ASP A 187 2.00 35.19 -11.56
CA ASP A 187 3.06 34.87 -10.61
C ASP A 187 3.40 33.37 -10.63
N TYR A 188 2.43 32.47 -10.83
CA TYR A 188 2.71 31.03 -10.99
C TYR A 188 3.53 30.75 -12.25
N VAL A 189 3.11 31.26 -13.42
CA VAL A 189 3.86 31.10 -14.69
C VAL A 189 5.28 31.67 -14.57
N LEU A 190 5.43 32.85 -13.95
CA LEU A 190 6.74 33.47 -13.76
C LEU A 190 7.60 32.73 -12.73
N SER A 191 7.00 32.15 -11.70
CA SER A 191 7.72 31.37 -10.67
C SER A 191 8.30 30.07 -11.22
N ASP A 192 7.67 29.52 -12.25
CA ASP A 192 8.10 28.30 -12.93
C ASP A 192 8.80 28.54 -14.27
N TRP A 193 8.97 29.80 -14.68
CA TRP A 193 9.49 30.16 -16.00
C TRP A 193 10.78 29.43 -16.37
N GLY A 194 10.75 28.73 -17.51
CA GLY A 194 11.88 27.96 -18.04
C GLY A 194 12.12 26.61 -17.36
N LYS A 195 11.29 26.19 -16.39
CA LYS A 195 11.34 24.84 -15.81
C LYS A 195 10.69 23.83 -16.74
N SER A 196 11.17 22.59 -16.67
CA SER A 196 10.58 21.43 -17.35
C SER A 196 10.35 20.29 -16.35
N GLY A 197 9.24 19.56 -16.52
CA GLY A 197 8.84 18.41 -15.70
C GLY A 197 9.39 17.08 -16.18
#